data_AF-M9UA78-F1
#
_entry.id   AF-M9UA78-F1
#
_cell.length_a   1.000
_cell.length_b   1.000
_cell.length_c   1.000
_cell.angle_alpha   90.00
_cell.angle_beta   90.00
_cell.angle_gamma   90.00
#
_symmetry.space_group_name_H-M   'P 1'
#
loop_
_entity.id
_entity.type
_entity.pdbx_description
1 polymer ?
#
loop_
_entity_poly.entity_id
_entity_poly.type
_entity_poly.pdbx_seq_one_letter_code
_entity_poly.pdbx_strand_id
1 'polypeptide(L)'
;MSYAIYSFIHSISRTQKVSLLTKGLVNELISSESWNNVASLLKERGMIEEQPASIEDFEFMLKSRSLTLLEKIRNYFSIFRVTYNIVDLYIYMLSLDELKNIIVSIVNGIGNGDSNKIRFFKKYFDQIPSSLEELTNSFKGNIYANALSYAIKDGQGKNISYLLSLLDIYFIKKLSEIIEGFKGDWKSLAENIICYYKDYYSISLAIKHKTVENTVCKIGTEILKDLSSSTSNTEILDILRRTQYSKMLNVNNTYEALASLYRMARVNARKSSELVFMSSPFNPALALALAELIRLDTEDIVSIANAKSLRLKEEEIKKMLSFEII
;
A
#
# COMPACT_ATOMS: atom_id res chain seq x y z
N MET A 1 30.01 3.86 2.15
CA MET A 1 28.83 3.98 3.04
C MET A 1 29.08 3.02 4.21
N SER A 2 29.07 3.48 5.45
CA SER A 2 29.65 2.75 6.60
C SER A 2 28.81 1.57 7.06
N TYR A 3 29.43 0.42 7.35
CA TYR A 3 28.81 -0.78 7.93
C TYR A 3 27.95 -0.47 9.18
N ALA A 4 28.33 0.53 9.98
CA ALA A 4 27.59 0.95 11.18
C ALA A 4 26.15 1.40 10.88
N ILE A 5 25.93 2.05 9.75
CA ILE A 5 24.60 2.52 9.29
C ILE A 5 23.68 1.33 9.10
N TYR A 6 24.18 0.33 8.38
CA TYR A 6 23.41 -0.84 8.04
C TYR A 6 23.21 -1.77 9.25
N SER A 7 24.15 -1.80 10.20
CA SER A 7 23.97 -2.46 11.49
C SER A 7 22.83 -1.85 12.29
N PHE A 8 22.74 -0.52 12.32
CA PHE A 8 21.65 0.18 12.99
C PHE A 8 20.28 -0.12 12.34
N ILE A 9 20.20 -0.03 11.01
CA ILE A 9 18.99 -0.39 10.24
C ILE A 9 18.58 -1.84 10.53
N HIS A 10 19.54 -2.75 10.52
CA HIS A 10 19.31 -4.17 10.79
C HIS A 10 18.75 -4.43 12.19
N SER A 11 19.38 -3.86 13.21
CA SER A 11 18.95 -4.01 14.61
C SER A 11 17.55 -3.47 14.84
N ILE A 12 17.26 -2.25 14.39
CA ILE A 12 15.92 -1.66 14.51
C ILE A 12 14.90 -2.51 13.77
N SER A 13 15.20 -2.92 12.54
CA SER A 13 14.24 -3.67 11.73
C SER A 13 13.93 -5.05 12.31
N ARG A 14 14.94 -5.74 12.85
CA ARG A 14 14.72 -7.05 13.51
C ARG A 14 13.95 -6.91 14.82
N THR A 15 14.23 -5.90 15.64
CA THR A 15 13.48 -5.66 16.87
C THR A 15 12.01 -5.38 16.56
N GLN A 16 11.72 -4.55 15.57
CA GLN A 16 10.34 -4.23 15.19
C GLN A 16 9.62 -5.41 14.53
N LYS A 17 10.34 -6.27 13.78
CA LYS A 17 9.76 -7.49 13.18
C LYS A 17 9.06 -8.40 14.20
N VAL A 18 9.50 -8.44 15.45
CA VAL A 18 8.90 -9.27 16.50
C VAL A 18 7.46 -8.84 16.82
N SER A 19 7.10 -7.60 16.53
CA SER A 19 5.75 -7.06 16.77
C SER A 19 4.76 -7.27 15.62
N LEU A 20 5.20 -7.91 14.53
CA LEU A 20 4.40 -8.20 13.34
C LEU A 20 3.53 -9.44 13.53
N LEU A 21 2.50 -9.56 12.68
CA LEU A 21 1.57 -10.68 12.69
C LEU A 21 2.29 -12.00 12.39
N THR A 22 1.92 -13.01 13.17
CA THR A 22 2.30 -14.40 12.91
C THR A 22 1.15 -15.13 12.23
N LYS A 23 1.46 -16.18 11.46
CA LYS A 23 0.43 -17.06 10.87
C LYS A 23 -0.55 -17.60 11.91
N GLY A 24 -0.06 -17.91 13.12
CA GLY A 24 -0.90 -18.38 14.23
C GLY A 24 -1.93 -17.34 14.65
N LEU A 25 -1.50 -16.10 14.85
CA LEU A 25 -2.41 -15.00 15.21
C LEU A 25 -3.40 -14.70 14.07
N VAL A 26 -2.97 -14.76 12.81
CA VAL A 26 -3.89 -14.58 11.66
C VAL A 26 -4.98 -15.66 11.64
N ASN A 27 -4.63 -16.92 11.88
CA ASN A 27 -5.62 -17.99 11.98
C ASN A 27 -6.60 -17.77 13.14
N GLU A 28 -6.12 -17.29 14.28
CA GLU A 28 -6.95 -16.94 15.44
C GLU A 28 -7.96 -15.82 15.11
N LEU A 29 -7.49 -14.78 14.40
CA LEU A 29 -8.35 -13.68 13.93
C LEU A 29 -9.38 -14.17 12.91
N ILE A 30 -9.00 -15.05 11.97
CA ILE A 30 -9.93 -15.65 11.00
C ILE A 30 -10.94 -16.56 11.69
N SER A 31 -10.58 -17.23 12.78
CA SER A 31 -11.49 -18.11 13.52
C SER A 31 -12.47 -17.34 14.41
N SER A 32 -12.28 -16.02 14.57
CA SER A 32 -13.16 -15.18 15.37
C SER A 32 -14.58 -15.11 14.78
N GLU A 33 -15.60 -15.12 15.63
CA GLU A 33 -17.01 -15.15 15.17
C GLU A 33 -17.48 -13.82 14.57
N SER A 34 -16.95 -12.69 15.06
CA SER A 34 -17.34 -11.35 14.64
C SER A 34 -16.17 -10.38 14.63
N TRP A 35 -16.35 -9.22 14.00
CA TRP A 35 -15.34 -8.16 14.01
C TRP A 35 -15.09 -7.60 15.42
N ASN A 36 -16.08 -7.64 16.32
CA ASN A 36 -15.90 -7.25 17.72
C ASN A 36 -14.93 -8.21 18.43
N ASN A 37 -15.05 -9.52 18.18
CA ASN A 37 -14.14 -10.52 18.73
C ASN A 37 -12.71 -10.32 18.19
N VAL A 38 -12.56 -10.00 16.90
CA VAL A 38 -11.27 -9.63 16.29
C VAL A 38 -10.63 -8.46 17.04
N ALA A 39 -11.41 -7.39 17.27
CA ALA A 39 -10.92 -6.22 17.99
C ALA A 39 -10.55 -6.55 19.45
N SER A 40 -11.38 -7.33 20.17
CA SER A 40 -11.08 -7.75 21.53
C SER A 40 -9.80 -8.59 21.61
N LEU A 41 -9.59 -9.52 20.69
CA LEU A 41 -8.36 -10.31 20.62
C LEU A 41 -7.13 -9.42 20.41
N LEU A 42 -7.21 -8.45 19.49
CA LEU A 42 -6.10 -7.52 19.24
C LEU A 42 -5.81 -6.62 20.44
N LYS A 43 -6.85 -6.24 21.20
CA LYS A 43 -6.70 -5.49 22.45
C LYS A 43 -5.97 -6.32 23.51
N GLU A 44 -6.37 -7.57 23.71
CA GLU A 44 -5.72 -8.51 24.65
C GLU A 44 -4.25 -8.76 24.30
N ARG A 45 -3.93 -8.78 23.00
CA ARG A 45 -2.55 -8.89 22.49
C ARG A 45 -1.75 -7.58 22.55
N GLY A 46 -2.34 -6.48 23.03
CA GLY A 46 -1.70 -5.17 23.12
C GLY A 46 -1.43 -4.52 21.75
N MET A 47 -2.14 -4.96 20.70
CA MET A 47 -2.03 -4.38 19.35
C MET A 47 -2.95 -3.18 19.15
N ILE A 48 -4.01 -3.04 19.93
CA ILE A 48 -4.81 -1.81 20.04
C ILE A 48 -5.04 -1.49 21.51
N GLU A 49 -5.14 -0.20 21.85
CA GLU A 49 -5.21 0.25 23.25
C GLU A 49 -6.60 0.07 23.86
N GLU A 50 -7.65 0.28 23.07
CA GLU A 50 -9.04 0.26 23.51
C GLU A 50 -9.97 -0.47 22.53
N GLN A 51 -11.20 -0.71 22.98
CA GLN A 51 -12.21 -1.33 22.11
C GLN A 51 -12.78 -0.23 21.20
N PRO A 52 -12.72 -0.40 19.86
CA PRO A 52 -13.29 0.56 18.92
C PRO A 52 -14.82 0.63 19.03
N ALA A 53 -15.38 1.82 18.84
CA ALA A 53 -16.83 2.02 18.85
C ALA A 53 -17.51 1.58 17.53
N SER A 54 -16.76 1.58 16.42
CA SER A 54 -17.24 1.27 15.08
C SER A 54 -16.15 0.56 14.26
N ILE A 55 -16.50 0.01 13.11
CA ILE A 55 -15.51 -0.61 12.21
C ILE A 55 -14.61 0.46 11.58
N GLU A 56 -15.15 1.64 11.30
CA GLU A 56 -14.41 2.80 10.81
C GLU A 56 -13.39 3.28 11.86
N ASP A 57 -13.77 3.30 13.14
CA ASP A 57 -12.85 3.61 14.23
C ASP A 57 -11.77 2.53 14.40
N PHE A 58 -12.13 1.26 14.25
CA PHE A 58 -11.17 0.17 14.27
C PHE A 58 -10.11 0.30 13.16
N GLU A 59 -10.54 0.57 11.92
CA GLU A 59 -9.64 0.81 10.80
C GLU A 59 -8.71 2.00 11.07
N PHE A 60 -9.28 3.10 11.58
CA PHE A 60 -8.50 4.28 11.94
C PHE A 60 -7.45 3.96 13.02
N MET A 61 -7.82 3.26 14.09
CA MET A 61 -6.90 2.92 15.18
C MET A 61 -5.72 2.07 14.68
N LEU A 62 -5.98 1.08 13.81
CA LEU A 62 -4.93 0.25 13.23
C LEU A 62 -4.02 1.04 12.29
N LYS A 63 -4.60 1.85 11.39
CA LYS A 63 -3.82 2.73 10.50
C LYS A 63 -3.01 3.73 11.32
N SER A 64 -3.59 4.34 12.36
CA SER A 64 -2.92 5.29 13.26
C SER A 64 -1.72 4.66 13.96
N ARG A 65 -1.88 3.48 14.59
CA ARG A 65 -0.78 2.72 15.18
C ARG A 65 0.34 2.47 14.18
N SER A 66 -0.01 2.04 12.97
CA SER A 66 0.95 1.74 11.91
C SER A 66 1.71 2.98 11.46
N LEU A 67 1.02 4.10 11.29
CA LEU A 67 1.60 5.40 10.97
C LEU A 67 2.55 5.86 12.07
N THR A 68 2.15 5.79 13.35
CA THR A 68 3.02 6.14 14.47
C THR A 68 4.28 5.27 14.52
N LEU A 69 4.14 3.96 14.27
CA LEU A 69 5.27 3.04 14.20
C LEU A 69 6.21 3.40 13.04
N LEU A 70 5.68 3.65 11.84
CA LEU A 70 6.48 4.05 10.69
C LEU A 70 7.12 5.42 10.88
N GLU A 71 6.45 6.40 11.50
CA GLU A 71 7.04 7.70 11.83
C GLU A 71 8.21 7.54 12.81
N LYS A 72 8.07 6.67 13.82
CA LYS A 72 9.16 6.32 14.74
C LYS A 72 10.34 5.67 14.01
N ILE A 73 10.07 4.72 13.12
CA ILE A 73 11.09 4.06 12.28
C ILE A 73 11.78 5.08 11.35
N ARG A 74 11.01 5.94 10.68
CA ARG A 74 11.50 7.01 9.81
C ARG A 74 12.44 7.95 10.58
N ASN A 75 12.08 8.31 11.82
CA ASN A 75 12.90 9.17 12.66
C ASN A 75 14.22 8.50 13.06
N TYR A 76 14.22 7.19 13.32
CA TYR A 76 15.46 6.42 13.48
C TYR A 76 16.35 6.48 12.23
N PHE A 77 15.75 6.54 11.04
CA PHE A 77 16.45 6.62 9.77
C PHE A 77 16.69 8.05 9.26
N SER A 78 16.45 9.09 10.08
CA SER A 78 16.54 10.50 9.67
C SER A 78 17.86 10.90 9.01
N ILE A 79 18.97 10.27 9.41
CA ILE A 79 20.32 10.52 8.87
C ILE A 79 20.54 9.81 7.51
N PHE A 80 19.68 8.84 7.17
CA PHE A 80 19.82 7.96 6.00
C PHE A 80 18.72 8.24 4.97
N ARG A 81 18.99 9.18 4.08
CA ARG A 81 18.03 9.67 3.07
C ARG A 81 17.26 8.57 2.32
N VAL A 82 17.94 7.51 1.90
CA VAL A 82 17.32 6.41 1.14
C VAL A 82 16.27 5.68 1.97
N THR A 83 16.62 5.21 3.17
CA THR A 83 15.69 4.48 4.04
C THR A 83 14.62 5.41 4.62
N TYR A 84 14.96 6.68 4.88
CA TYR A 84 13.99 7.71 5.24
C TYR A 84 12.91 7.84 4.16
N ASN A 85 13.32 8.04 2.90
CA ASN A 85 12.40 8.22 1.78
C ASN A 85 11.52 6.98 1.53
N ILE A 86 12.08 5.79 1.71
CA ILE A 86 11.31 4.53 1.61
C ILE A 86 10.19 4.54 2.65
N VAL A 87 10.51 4.77 3.93
CA VAL A 87 9.49 4.74 4.98
C VAL A 87 8.47 5.87 4.81
N ASP A 88 8.90 7.04 4.32
CA ASP A 88 8.01 8.16 4.01
C ASP A 88 6.98 7.82 2.92
N LEU A 89 7.38 7.04 1.90
CA LEU A 89 6.46 6.50 0.89
C LEU A 89 5.40 5.56 1.47
N TYR A 90 5.75 4.77 2.49
CA TYR A 90 4.80 3.88 3.17
C TYR A 90 3.84 4.65 4.09
N ILE A 91 4.32 5.71 4.74
CA ILE A 91 3.46 6.66 5.47
C ILE A 91 2.45 7.29 4.51
N TYR A 92 2.91 7.76 3.35
CA TYR A 92 2.05 8.26 2.28
C TYR A 92 0.99 7.24 1.85
N MET A 93 1.40 5.99 1.61
CA MET A 93 0.49 4.95 1.13
C MET A 93 -0.62 4.64 2.15
N LEU A 94 -0.30 4.58 3.44
CA LEU A 94 -1.29 4.28 4.49
C LEU A 94 -2.31 5.40 4.73
N SER A 95 -1.95 6.66 4.47
CA SER A 95 -2.82 7.82 4.61
C SER A 95 -3.50 8.22 3.29
N LEU A 96 -3.19 7.53 2.19
CA LEU A 96 -3.62 7.90 0.84
C LEU A 96 -5.15 7.90 0.67
N ASP A 97 -5.87 6.97 1.30
CA ASP A 97 -7.34 6.92 1.19
C ASP A 97 -7.99 8.21 1.71
N GLU A 98 -7.54 8.70 2.87
CA GLU A 98 -8.03 9.96 3.44
C GLU A 98 -7.64 11.15 2.54
N LEU A 99 -6.42 11.16 1.99
CA LEU A 99 -5.99 12.20 1.05
C LEU A 99 -6.87 12.22 -0.21
N LYS A 100 -7.19 11.05 -0.78
CA LYS A 100 -8.09 10.95 -1.93
C LYS A 100 -9.48 11.47 -1.60
N ASN A 101 -10.01 11.15 -0.41
CA ASN A 101 -11.30 11.67 0.05
C ASN A 101 -11.30 13.20 0.19
N ILE A 102 -10.20 13.79 0.68
CA ILE A 102 -10.02 15.24 0.75
C ILE A 102 -10.01 15.86 -0.67
N ILE A 103 -9.33 15.22 -1.61
CA ILE A 103 -9.28 15.69 -3.02
C ILE A 103 -10.66 15.62 -3.68
N VAL A 104 -11.39 14.52 -3.50
CA VAL A 104 -12.79 14.40 -3.93
C VAL A 104 -13.66 15.48 -3.28
N SER A 105 -13.38 15.74 -2.00
CA SER A 105 -13.82 16.89 -1.20
C SER A 105 -13.88 18.19 -1.99
N ILE A 106 -12.66 18.59 -2.37
CA ILE A 106 -12.30 19.83 -3.04
C ILE A 106 -12.89 19.90 -4.45
N VAL A 107 -12.66 18.86 -5.25
CA VAL A 107 -13.04 18.86 -6.68
C VAL A 107 -14.55 18.92 -6.85
N ASN A 108 -15.32 18.30 -5.94
CA ASN A 108 -16.78 18.33 -5.97
C ASN A 108 -17.36 19.59 -5.30
N GLY A 109 -16.55 20.51 -4.79
CA GLY A 109 -17.02 21.73 -4.13
C GLY A 109 -17.73 21.47 -2.81
N ILE A 110 -17.53 20.32 -2.18
CA ILE A 110 -18.08 19.98 -0.86
C ILE A 110 -17.16 20.54 0.24
N GLY A 111 -16.57 21.71 0.00
CA GLY A 111 -15.49 22.32 0.80
C GLY A 111 -15.83 22.61 2.26
N ASN A 112 -17.06 22.35 2.69
CA ASN A 112 -17.53 22.44 4.07
C ASN A 112 -17.87 21.04 4.65
N GLY A 113 -17.16 20.00 4.20
CA GLY A 113 -17.30 18.66 4.73
C GLY A 113 -16.93 18.59 6.21
N ASP A 114 -17.62 17.72 6.95
CA ASP A 114 -17.45 17.47 8.38
C ASP A 114 -15.96 17.25 8.73
N SER A 115 -15.33 18.26 9.35
CA SER A 115 -13.91 18.26 9.73
C SER A 115 -13.54 17.10 10.66
N ASN A 116 -14.54 16.45 11.27
CA ASN A 116 -14.37 15.23 12.05
C ASN A 116 -13.91 14.03 11.21
N LYS A 117 -14.10 14.06 9.88
CA LYS A 117 -13.64 12.99 8.97
C LYS A 117 -12.18 13.11 8.56
N ILE A 118 -11.57 14.28 8.71
CA ILE A 118 -10.12 14.45 8.58
C ILE A 118 -9.51 14.00 9.89
N ARG A 119 -8.70 12.94 9.90
CA ARG A 119 -8.06 12.44 11.12
C ARG A 119 -6.54 12.45 11.00
N PHE A 120 -5.96 11.91 9.93
CA PHE A 120 -4.50 11.88 9.75
C PHE A 120 -3.90 13.22 9.34
N PHE A 121 -4.67 14.06 8.66
CA PHE A 121 -4.16 15.33 8.12
C PHE A 121 -4.43 16.57 8.99
N LYS A 122 -5.07 16.43 10.17
CA LYS A 122 -5.34 17.54 11.09
C LYS A 122 -4.09 18.35 11.46
N LYS A 123 -2.91 17.73 11.47
CA LYS A 123 -1.63 18.41 11.74
C LYS A 123 -1.20 19.41 10.66
N TYR A 124 -1.82 19.37 9.48
CA TYR A 124 -1.49 20.26 8.36
C TYR A 124 -2.54 21.35 8.14
N PHE A 125 -3.79 21.09 8.50
CA PHE A 125 -4.89 22.03 8.38
C PHE A 125 -6.06 21.61 9.29
N ASP A 126 -6.77 22.60 9.84
CA ASP A 126 -7.94 22.37 10.70
C ASP A 126 -9.24 22.17 9.90
N GLN A 127 -9.26 22.61 8.64
CA GLN A 127 -10.40 22.53 7.72
C GLN A 127 -9.94 22.05 6.34
N ILE A 128 -10.82 21.39 5.59
CA ILE A 128 -10.54 20.96 4.21
C ILE A 128 -10.18 22.20 3.39
N PRO A 129 -8.99 22.25 2.74
CA PRO A 129 -8.62 23.36 1.87
C PRO A 129 -9.65 23.60 0.76
N SER A 130 -9.79 24.82 0.29
CA SER A 130 -10.80 25.18 -0.72
C SER A 130 -10.41 24.79 -2.15
N SER A 131 -9.13 24.53 -2.39
CA SER A 131 -8.58 24.21 -3.72
C SER A 131 -7.42 23.22 -3.64
N LEU A 132 -7.11 22.58 -4.77
CA LEU A 132 -5.95 21.68 -4.90
C LEU A 132 -4.61 22.41 -4.74
N GLU A 133 -4.55 23.69 -5.12
CA GLU A 133 -3.37 24.53 -4.93
C GLU A 133 -3.13 24.82 -3.44
N GLU A 134 -4.19 25.19 -2.72
CA GLU A 134 -4.14 25.39 -1.28
C GLU A 134 -3.73 24.10 -0.55
N LEU A 135 -4.33 22.96 -0.91
CA LEU A 135 -3.95 21.65 -0.38
C LEU A 135 -2.47 21.33 -0.63
N THR A 136 -1.97 21.61 -1.83
CA THR A 136 -0.55 21.38 -2.17
C THR A 136 0.36 22.28 -1.33
N ASN A 137 -0.03 23.53 -1.10
CA ASN A 137 0.72 24.48 -0.27
C ASN A 137 0.74 24.08 1.21
N SER A 138 -0.36 23.55 1.76
CA SER A 138 -0.40 23.00 3.13
C SER A 138 0.59 21.85 3.34
N PHE A 139 0.96 21.16 2.26
CA PHE A 139 1.92 20.06 2.27
C PHE A 139 3.33 20.44 1.83
N LYS A 140 3.64 21.73 1.69
CA LYS A 140 4.93 22.19 1.16
C LYS A 140 6.12 21.53 1.87
N GLY A 141 7.00 20.95 1.06
CA GLY A 141 8.23 20.31 1.54
C GLY A 141 8.08 18.85 1.99
N ASN A 142 6.89 18.25 1.89
CA ASN A 142 6.68 16.85 2.21
C ASN A 142 6.27 16.00 0.98
N ILE A 143 6.17 14.69 1.18
CA ILE A 143 5.83 13.74 0.12
C ILE A 143 4.45 13.94 -0.52
N TYR A 144 3.46 14.43 0.24
CA TYR A 144 2.11 14.68 -0.24
C TYR A 144 2.08 15.80 -1.28
N ALA A 145 2.82 16.89 -1.07
CA ALA A 145 2.94 17.95 -2.08
C ALA A 145 3.59 17.45 -3.37
N ASN A 146 4.61 16.58 -3.27
CA ASN A 146 5.27 16.01 -4.44
C ASN A 146 4.34 15.06 -5.21
N ALA A 147 3.57 14.23 -4.50
CA ALA A 147 2.58 13.33 -5.08
C ALA A 147 1.44 14.09 -5.76
N LEU A 148 0.89 15.11 -5.09
CA LEU A 148 -0.12 16.00 -5.66
C LEU A 148 0.40 16.72 -6.89
N SER A 149 1.59 17.31 -6.83
CA SER A 149 2.20 18.00 -7.99
C SER A 149 2.37 17.05 -9.18
N TYR A 150 2.78 15.81 -8.93
CA TYR A 150 2.86 14.77 -9.95
C TYR A 150 1.49 14.44 -10.56
N ALA A 151 0.49 14.17 -9.73
CA ALA A 151 -0.84 13.78 -10.19
C ALA A 151 -1.59 14.93 -10.87
N ILE A 152 -1.41 16.17 -10.40
CA ILE A 152 -2.03 17.36 -10.96
C ILE A 152 -1.51 17.65 -12.36
N LYS A 153 -0.18 17.56 -12.55
CA LYS A 153 0.48 17.86 -13.83
C LYS A 153 -0.14 17.12 -15.01
N ASP A 154 -0.49 15.84 -14.80
CA ASP A 154 -1.02 14.99 -15.88
C ASP A 154 -2.54 14.74 -15.73
N GLY A 155 -3.12 14.91 -14.54
CA GLY A 155 -4.46 14.45 -14.19
C GLY A 155 -5.53 15.51 -14.00
N GLN A 156 -5.19 16.74 -13.60
CA GLN A 156 -6.17 17.77 -13.21
C GLN A 156 -7.15 18.16 -14.32
N GLY A 157 -6.74 18.05 -15.60
CA GLY A 157 -7.57 18.38 -16.77
C GLY A 157 -8.31 17.21 -17.42
N LYS A 158 -8.18 15.97 -16.91
CA LYS A 158 -8.80 14.79 -17.53
C LYS A 158 -10.04 14.32 -16.78
N ASN A 159 -9.85 13.79 -15.57
CA ASN A 159 -10.88 13.15 -14.77
C ASN A 159 -10.33 12.95 -13.35
N ILE A 160 -11.15 13.17 -12.33
CA ILE A 160 -10.81 12.90 -10.94
C ILE A 160 -10.33 11.46 -10.71
N SER A 161 -11.00 10.45 -11.25
CA SER A 161 -10.61 9.04 -11.12
C SER A 161 -9.20 8.77 -11.66
N TYR A 162 -8.83 9.45 -12.75
CA TYR A 162 -7.47 9.37 -13.30
C TYR A 162 -6.46 10.04 -12.37
N LEU A 163 -6.76 11.23 -11.86
CA LEU A 163 -5.94 11.92 -10.86
C LEU A 163 -5.71 11.04 -9.61
N LEU A 164 -6.75 10.40 -9.08
CA LEU A 164 -6.63 9.49 -7.92
C LEU A 164 -5.76 8.27 -8.25
N SER A 165 -5.85 7.74 -9.48
CA SER A 165 -5.01 6.62 -9.93
C SER A 165 -3.55 7.03 -10.15
N LEU A 166 -3.28 8.30 -10.47
CA LEU A 166 -1.91 8.84 -10.51
C LEU A 166 -1.30 8.97 -9.11
N LEU A 167 -2.11 9.24 -8.09
CA LEU A 167 -1.62 9.21 -6.71
C LEU A 167 -1.26 7.79 -6.25
N ASP A 168 -2.02 6.78 -6.69
CA ASP A 168 -1.67 5.38 -6.48
C ASP A 168 -0.33 5.02 -7.13
N ILE A 169 -0.18 5.34 -8.42
CA ILE A 169 1.03 4.94 -9.16
C ILE A 169 2.28 5.72 -8.72
N TYR A 170 2.12 6.92 -8.15
CA TYR A 170 3.22 7.71 -7.61
C TYR A 170 4.05 6.90 -6.58
N PHE A 171 3.37 6.18 -5.69
CA PHE A 171 4.02 5.36 -4.66
C PHE A 171 4.99 4.35 -5.30
N ILE A 172 4.49 3.52 -6.22
CA ILE A 172 5.30 2.46 -6.82
C ILE A 172 6.38 3.01 -7.77
N LYS A 173 6.08 4.11 -8.45
CA LYS A 173 7.03 4.79 -9.35
C LYS A 173 8.22 5.34 -8.57
N LYS A 174 7.96 6.08 -7.48
CA LYS A 174 9.02 6.63 -6.64
C LYS A 174 9.79 5.55 -5.90
N LEU A 175 9.13 4.49 -5.47
CA LEU A 175 9.82 3.37 -4.85
C LEU A 175 10.75 2.66 -5.85
N SER A 176 10.30 2.48 -7.09
CA SER A 176 11.13 1.95 -8.19
C SER A 176 12.35 2.83 -8.46
N GLU A 177 12.18 4.15 -8.56
CA GLU A 177 13.29 5.11 -8.75
C GLU A 177 14.34 5.02 -7.63
N ILE A 178 13.92 4.84 -6.37
CA ILE A 178 14.84 4.67 -5.23
C ILE A 178 15.61 3.36 -5.34
N ILE A 179 14.92 2.27 -5.68
CA ILE A 179 15.49 0.92 -5.77
C ILE A 179 16.48 0.79 -6.94
N GLU A 180 16.28 1.53 -8.03
CA GLU A 180 17.26 1.60 -9.13
C GLU A 180 18.64 2.08 -8.65
N GLY A 181 18.69 2.87 -7.57
CA GLY A 181 19.94 3.31 -6.94
C GLY A 181 20.63 2.24 -6.09
N PHE A 182 20.03 1.08 -5.84
CA PHE A 182 20.62 0.00 -5.06
C PHE A 182 21.65 -0.77 -5.90
N LYS A 183 22.55 -1.50 -5.23
CA LYS A 183 23.63 -2.27 -5.88
C LYS A 183 23.59 -3.74 -5.48
N GLY A 184 23.95 -4.61 -6.42
CA GLY A 184 24.09 -6.05 -6.20
C GLY A 184 22.81 -6.70 -5.65
N ASP A 185 22.98 -7.62 -4.71
CA ASP A 185 21.90 -8.41 -4.13
C ASP A 185 20.81 -7.55 -3.46
N TRP A 186 21.16 -6.37 -2.96
CA TRP A 186 20.18 -5.46 -2.33
C TRP A 186 19.13 -4.99 -3.32
N LYS A 187 19.54 -4.72 -4.57
CA LYS A 187 18.64 -4.31 -5.65
C LYS A 187 17.68 -5.46 -5.96
N SER A 188 18.21 -6.66 -6.21
CA SER A 188 17.40 -7.85 -6.49
C SER A 188 16.39 -8.14 -5.38
N LEU A 189 16.81 -8.10 -4.11
CA LEU A 189 15.93 -8.30 -2.96
C LEU A 189 14.81 -7.25 -2.90
N ALA A 190 15.13 -5.97 -3.13
CA ALA A 190 14.14 -4.90 -3.12
C ALA A 190 13.19 -4.95 -4.33
N GLU A 191 13.71 -5.24 -5.54
CA GLU A 191 12.91 -5.43 -6.75
C GLU A 191 11.89 -6.56 -6.59
N ASN A 192 12.30 -7.67 -5.96
CA ASN A 192 11.41 -8.81 -5.71
C ASN A 192 10.23 -8.47 -4.79
N ILE A 193 10.37 -7.47 -3.90
CA ILE A 193 9.26 -7.00 -3.05
C ILE A 193 8.23 -6.25 -3.91
N ILE A 194 8.69 -5.39 -4.81
CA ILE A 194 7.81 -4.45 -5.52
C ILE A 194 7.38 -4.91 -6.92
N CYS A 195 8.02 -5.95 -7.46
CA CYS A 195 7.88 -6.41 -8.84
C CYS A 195 6.43 -6.55 -9.30
N TYR A 196 5.61 -7.27 -8.53
CA TYR A 196 4.21 -7.51 -8.89
C TYR A 196 3.34 -6.26 -8.71
N TYR A 197 3.70 -5.35 -7.80
CA TYR A 197 3.00 -4.06 -7.69
C TYR A 197 3.23 -3.19 -8.91
N LYS A 198 4.47 -3.15 -9.43
CA LYS A 198 4.80 -2.42 -10.67
C LYS A 198 3.83 -2.82 -11.78
N ASP A 199 3.71 -4.12 -12.01
CA ASP A 199 2.80 -4.68 -13.02
C ASP A 199 1.33 -4.40 -12.69
N TYR A 200 0.89 -4.58 -11.44
CA TYR A 200 -0.49 -4.31 -11.03
C TYR A 200 -0.91 -2.86 -11.30
N TYR A 201 -0.11 -1.88 -10.84
CA TYR A 201 -0.46 -0.47 -11.00
C TYR A 201 -0.45 -0.06 -12.48
N SER A 202 0.55 -0.49 -13.25
CA SER A 202 0.59 -0.22 -14.69
C SER A 202 -0.55 -0.87 -15.47
N ILE A 203 -0.89 -2.13 -15.18
CA ILE A 203 -2.04 -2.83 -15.78
C ILE A 203 -3.34 -2.13 -15.41
N SER A 204 -3.53 -1.78 -14.14
CA SER A 204 -4.73 -1.09 -13.66
C SER A 204 -4.91 0.26 -14.36
N LEU A 205 -3.82 1.01 -14.56
CA LEU A 205 -3.86 2.30 -15.27
C LEU A 205 -4.18 2.13 -16.76
N ALA A 206 -3.58 1.13 -17.43
CA ALA A 206 -3.84 0.83 -18.83
C ALA A 206 -5.30 0.41 -19.06
N ILE A 207 -5.85 -0.44 -18.19
CA ILE A 207 -7.23 -0.91 -18.28
C ILE A 207 -8.23 0.22 -18.00
N LYS A 208 -8.08 0.94 -16.88
CA LYS A 208 -9.07 1.91 -16.41
C LYS A 208 -9.02 3.24 -17.16
N HIS A 209 -7.82 3.68 -17.52
CA HIS A 209 -7.57 5.04 -18.02
C HIS A 209 -6.87 5.07 -19.37
N LYS A 210 -6.70 3.92 -20.03
CA LYS A 210 -6.13 3.82 -21.38
C LYS A 210 -4.77 4.53 -21.48
N THR A 211 -4.00 4.47 -20.40
CA THR A 211 -2.72 5.16 -20.25
C THR A 211 -1.63 4.15 -19.94
N VAL A 212 -0.51 4.27 -20.64
CA VAL A 212 0.65 3.39 -20.47
C VAL A 212 1.67 4.04 -19.55
N GLU A 213 1.98 3.38 -18.43
CA GLU A 213 3.09 3.75 -17.55
C GLU A 213 4.15 2.64 -17.60
N ASN A 214 5.39 3.00 -17.93
CA ASN A 214 6.50 2.04 -18.11
C ASN A 214 7.15 1.56 -16.81
N THR A 215 6.43 1.63 -15.68
CA THR A 215 6.86 1.07 -14.40
C THR A 215 6.48 -0.41 -14.37
N VAL A 216 7.21 -1.25 -15.11
CA VAL A 216 6.94 -2.70 -15.23
C VAL A 216 8.08 -3.54 -14.66
N CYS A 217 7.78 -4.78 -14.31
CA CYS A 217 8.72 -5.80 -13.88
C CYS A 217 8.69 -7.02 -14.79
N LYS A 218 7.53 -7.65 -14.88
CA LYS A 218 7.38 -9.01 -15.40
C LYS A 218 6.68 -8.99 -16.76
N ILE A 219 5.72 -8.09 -16.95
CA ILE A 219 5.09 -7.84 -18.24
C ILE A 219 5.91 -6.88 -19.10
N GLY A 220 5.80 -7.03 -20.42
CA GLY A 220 6.35 -6.09 -21.38
C GLY A 220 5.43 -4.87 -21.59
N THR A 221 6.01 -3.77 -22.07
CA THR A 221 5.27 -2.53 -22.41
C THR A 221 4.26 -2.73 -23.54
N GLU A 222 4.49 -3.67 -24.46
CA GLU A 222 3.53 -4.01 -25.52
C GLU A 222 2.20 -4.56 -24.95
N ILE A 223 2.26 -5.35 -23.87
CA ILE A 223 1.04 -5.83 -23.19
C ILE A 223 0.24 -4.64 -22.63
N LEU A 224 0.91 -3.62 -22.11
CA LEU A 224 0.24 -2.41 -21.63
C LEU A 224 -0.40 -1.62 -22.78
N LYS A 225 0.26 -1.54 -23.95
CA LYS A 225 -0.32 -0.91 -25.14
C LYS A 225 -1.58 -1.65 -25.59
N ASP A 226 -1.54 -2.98 -25.67
CA ASP A 226 -2.70 -3.82 -25.99
C ASP A 226 -3.85 -3.60 -24.98
N LEU A 227 -3.56 -3.54 -23.68
CA LEU A 227 -4.57 -3.28 -22.65
C LEU A 227 -5.14 -1.85 -22.75
N SER A 228 -4.30 -0.89 -23.13
CA SER A 228 -4.71 0.51 -23.30
C SER A 228 -5.53 0.74 -24.57
N SER A 229 -5.39 -0.11 -25.59
CA SER A 229 -6.17 -0.04 -26.83
C SER A 229 -7.41 -0.92 -26.83
N SER A 230 -7.57 -1.81 -25.83
CA SER A 230 -8.71 -2.71 -25.75
C SER A 230 -10.04 -1.95 -25.64
N THR A 231 -11.08 -2.51 -26.23
CA THR A 231 -12.42 -1.91 -26.28
C THR A 231 -13.45 -2.67 -25.47
N SER A 232 -13.15 -3.91 -25.07
CA SER A 232 -14.08 -4.80 -24.37
C SER A 232 -13.45 -5.54 -23.19
N ASN A 233 -14.29 -5.95 -22.23
CA ASN A 233 -13.86 -6.78 -21.09
C ASN A 233 -13.29 -8.12 -21.55
N THR A 234 -13.83 -8.71 -22.61
CA THR A 234 -13.35 -9.98 -23.17
C THR A 234 -11.93 -9.85 -23.70
N GLU A 235 -11.63 -8.80 -24.47
CA GLU A 235 -10.27 -8.52 -24.97
C GLU A 235 -9.28 -8.34 -23.81
N ILE A 236 -9.67 -7.58 -22.78
CA ILE A 236 -8.83 -7.39 -21.59
C ILE A 236 -8.47 -8.72 -20.95
N LEU A 237 -9.46 -9.58 -20.73
CA LEU A 237 -9.24 -10.89 -20.10
C LEU A 237 -8.37 -11.79 -20.98
N ASP A 238 -8.54 -11.77 -22.29
CA ASP A 238 -7.71 -12.55 -23.22
C ASP A 238 -6.27 -12.06 -23.25
N ILE A 239 -6.03 -10.73 -23.19
CA ILE A 239 -4.69 -10.18 -23.03
C ILE A 239 -4.08 -10.66 -21.70
N LEU A 240 -4.83 -10.57 -20.59
CA LEU A 240 -4.34 -11.00 -19.28
C LEU A 240 -4.03 -12.51 -19.22
N ARG A 241 -4.82 -13.35 -19.90
CA ARG A 241 -4.58 -14.80 -20.03
C ARG A 241 -3.30 -15.15 -20.79
N ARG A 242 -2.80 -14.25 -21.65
CA ARG A 242 -1.52 -14.43 -22.36
C ARG A 242 -0.31 -14.04 -21.51
N THR A 243 -0.52 -13.43 -20.35
CA THR A 243 0.57 -13.05 -19.45
C THR A 243 1.01 -14.23 -18.58
N GLN A 244 2.16 -14.10 -17.94
CA GLN A 244 2.65 -15.06 -16.95
C GLN A 244 1.77 -15.19 -15.70
N TYR A 245 0.77 -14.32 -15.52
CA TYR A 245 -0.16 -14.33 -14.39
C TYR A 245 -1.36 -15.23 -14.59
N SER A 246 -1.60 -15.70 -15.82
CA SER A 246 -2.83 -16.37 -16.24
C SER A 246 -3.35 -17.46 -15.29
N LYS A 247 -2.47 -18.33 -14.79
CA LYS A 247 -2.82 -19.44 -13.89
C LYS A 247 -3.32 -19.01 -12.51
N MET A 248 -3.01 -17.78 -12.10
CA MET A 248 -3.31 -17.25 -10.77
C MET A 248 -4.40 -16.16 -10.80
N LEU A 249 -4.89 -15.80 -11.98
CA LEU A 249 -5.95 -14.81 -12.14
C LEU A 249 -7.33 -15.47 -12.09
N ASN A 250 -8.23 -14.92 -11.30
CA ASN A 250 -9.66 -15.15 -11.50
C ASN A 250 -10.13 -14.29 -12.68
N VAL A 251 -10.42 -14.93 -13.81
CA VAL A 251 -10.75 -14.29 -15.09
C VAL A 251 -12.25 -14.28 -15.39
N ASN A 252 -13.10 -14.24 -14.36
CA ASN A 252 -14.55 -14.08 -14.54
C ASN A 252 -14.92 -12.70 -15.10
N ASN A 253 -14.26 -11.65 -14.58
CA ASN A 253 -14.40 -10.28 -15.06
C ASN A 253 -13.13 -9.47 -14.76
N THR A 254 -13.02 -8.29 -15.37
CA THR A 254 -11.85 -7.42 -15.25
C THR A 254 -11.56 -7.00 -13.80
N TYR A 255 -12.61 -6.78 -12.99
CA TYR A 255 -12.43 -6.40 -11.58
C TYR A 255 -11.86 -7.54 -10.74
N GLU A 256 -12.39 -8.76 -10.91
CA GLU A 256 -11.87 -9.97 -10.24
C GLU A 256 -10.44 -10.30 -10.68
N ALA A 257 -10.11 -10.05 -11.95
CA ALA A 257 -8.76 -10.24 -12.45
C ALA A 257 -7.78 -9.24 -11.82
N LEU A 258 -8.15 -7.96 -11.74
CA LEU A 258 -7.35 -6.93 -11.07
C LEU A 258 -7.22 -7.21 -9.57
N ALA A 259 -8.29 -7.64 -8.89
CA ALA A 259 -8.25 -8.02 -7.49
C ALA A 259 -7.33 -9.22 -7.24
N SER A 260 -7.36 -10.23 -8.13
CA SER A 260 -6.46 -11.39 -8.08
C SER A 260 -5.01 -10.98 -8.27
N LEU A 261 -4.75 -10.07 -9.21
CA LEU A 261 -3.41 -9.53 -9.46
C LEU A 261 -2.89 -8.73 -8.25
N TYR A 262 -3.75 -7.91 -7.63
CA TYR A 262 -3.38 -7.15 -6.43
C TYR A 262 -3.06 -8.08 -5.26
N ARG A 263 -3.91 -9.10 -5.02
CA ARG A 263 -3.66 -10.11 -4.00
C ARG A 263 -2.34 -10.84 -4.26
N MET A 264 -2.10 -11.25 -5.50
CA MET A 264 -0.84 -11.90 -5.90
C MET A 264 0.37 -11.00 -5.61
N ALA A 265 0.25 -9.70 -5.86
CA ALA A 265 1.30 -8.75 -5.53
C ALA A 265 1.56 -8.70 -4.02
N ARG A 266 0.51 -8.66 -3.20
CA ARG A 266 0.61 -8.68 -1.73
C ARG A 266 1.26 -9.96 -1.19
N VAL A 267 0.85 -11.13 -1.70
CA VAL A 267 1.43 -12.42 -1.30
C VAL A 267 2.92 -12.50 -1.64
N ASN A 268 3.30 -12.12 -2.86
CA ASN A 268 4.70 -12.15 -3.27
C ASN A 268 5.53 -11.10 -2.50
N ALA A 269 4.98 -9.92 -2.26
CA ALA A 269 5.65 -8.88 -1.48
C ALA A 269 5.91 -9.32 -0.03
N ARG A 270 4.95 -9.97 0.63
CA ARG A 270 5.16 -10.57 1.97
C ARG A 270 6.30 -11.58 1.95
N LYS A 271 6.23 -12.57 1.05
CA LYS A 271 7.23 -13.62 0.91
C LYS A 271 8.63 -13.05 0.66
N SER A 272 8.75 -12.14 -0.30
CA SER A 272 10.01 -11.46 -0.61
C SER A 272 10.53 -10.65 0.58
N SER A 273 9.65 -9.96 1.31
CA SER A 273 10.03 -9.17 2.49
C SER A 273 10.55 -10.06 3.61
N GLU A 274 9.90 -11.20 3.87
CA GLU A 274 10.37 -12.21 4.83
C GLU A 274 11.76 -12.75 4.47
N LEU A 275 12.00 -13.02 3.18
CA LEU A 275 13.29 -13.47 2.66
C LEU A 275 14.40 -12.43 2.86
N VAL A 276 14.11 -11.13 2.78
CA VAL A 276 15.11 -10.08 3.06
C VAL A 276 15.66 -10.22 4.48
N PHE A 277 14.82 -10.55 5.47
CA PHE A 277 15.29 -10.76 6.85
C PHE A 277 16.14 -12.02 7.06
N MET A 278 16.04 -12.98 6.14
CA MET A 278 16.84 -14.22 6.11
C MET A 278 18.12 -14.06 5.28
N SER A 279 18.22 -13.00 4.48
CA SER A 279 19.38 -12.68 3.66
C SER A 279 20.53 -12.04 4.46
N SER A 280 21.58 -11.59 3.77
CA SER A 280 22.74 -10.93 4.38
C SER A 280 22.32 -9.85 5.38
N PRO A 281 22.91 -9.82 6.60
CA PRO A 281 22.77 -8.67 7.46
C PRO A 281 23.29 -7.43 6.72
N PHE A 282 22.81 -6.25 7.13
CA PHE A 282 23.29 -4.95 6.65
C PHE A 282 22.83 -4.51 5.25
N ASN A 283 21.53 -4.62 4.96
CA ASN A 283 20.93 -4.29 3.67
C ASN A 283 19.88 -3.15 3.80
N PRO A 284 19.92 -2.07 2.99
CA PRO A 284 18.89 -1.03 3.00
C PRO A 284 17.48 -1.55 2.64
N ALA A 285 17.37 -2.68 1.92
CA ALA A 285 16.08 -3.32 1.65
C ALA A 285 15.38 -3.84 2.93
N LEU A 286 16.07 -3.92 4.07
CA LEU A 286 15.42 -4.25 5.36
C LEU A 286 14.40 -3.19 5.77
N ALA A 287 14.67 -1.91 5.50
CA ALA A 287 13.71 -0.84 5.77
C ALA A 287 12.46 -0.96 4.89
N LEU A 288 12.65 -1.31 3.61
CA LEU A 288 11.57 -1.61 2.67
C LEU A 288 10.75 -2.81 3.14
N ALA A 289 11.42 -3.93 3.44
CA ALA A 289 10.76 -5.15 3.89
C ALA A 289 9.97 -4.94 5.18
N LEU A 290 10.52 -4.20 6.15
CA LEU A 290 9.81 -3.88 7.39
C LEU A 290 8.56 -3.03 7.11
N ALA A 291 8.71 -1.95 6.33
CA ALA A 291 7.60 -1.05 6.06
C ALA A 291 6.49 -1.73 5.25
N GLU A 292 6.85 -2.59 4.29
CA GLU A 292 5.91 -3.43 3.55
C GLU A 292 5.15 -4.39 4.47
N LEU A 293 5.84 -5.10 5.37
CA LEU A 293 5.16 -6.02 6.29
C LEU A 293 4.23 -5.29 7.25
N ILE A 294 4.63 -4.12 7.77
CA ILE A 294 3.73 -3.28 8.60
C ILE A 294 2.47 -2.93 7.81
N ARG A 295 2.61 -2.47 6.56
CA ARG A 295 1.45 -2.14 5.71
C ARG A 295 0.56 -3.36 5.47
N LEU A 296 1.16 -4.49 5.09
CA LEU A 296 0.42 -5.71 4.78
C LEU A 296 -0.31 -6.29 5.99
N ASP A 297 0.31 -6.26 7.18
CA ASP A 297 -0.33 -6.68 8.43
C ASP A 297 -1.56 -5.84 8.73
N THR A 298 -1.44 -4.52 8.59
CA THR A 298 -2.56 -3.59 8.81
C THR A 298 -3.69 -3.84 7.82
N GLU A 299 -3.38 -4.01 6.53
CA GLU A 299 -4.37 -4.34 5.51
C GLU A 299 -5.03 -5.70 5.73
N ASP A 300 -4.27 -6.71 6.16
CA ASP A 300 -4.81 -8.05 6.42
C ASP A 300 -5.76 -8.03 7.62
N ILE A 301 -5.40 -7.35 8.72
CA ILE A 301 -6.28 -7.23 9.89
C ILE A 301 -7.58 -6.50 9.51
N VAL A 302 -7.47 -5.37 8.80
CA VAL A 302 -8.64 -4.61 8.32
C VAL A 302 -9.50 -5.48 7.40
N SER A 303 -8.88 -6.24 6.49
CA SER A 303 -9.60 -7.16 5.60
C SER A 303 -10.35 -8.25 6.38
N ILE A 304 -9.73 -8.82 7.41
CA ILE A 304 -10.37 -9.83 8.28
C ILE A 304 -11.56 -9.22 9.00
N ALA A 305 -11.39 -8.07 9.66
CA ALA A 305 -12.48 -7.42 10.40
C ALA A 305 -13.67 -7.07 9.50
N ASN A 306 -13.41 -6.50 8.32
CA ASN A 306 -14.45 -6.20 7.32
C ASN A 306 -15.12 -7.46 6.80
N ALA A 307 -14.37 -8.51 6.50
CA ALA A 307 -14.98 -9.76 6.05
C ALA A 307 -15.83 -10.42 7.14
N LYS A 308 -15.44 -10.28 8.41
CA LYS A 308 -16.22 -10.75 9.56
C LYS A 308 -17.46 -9.92 9.82
N SER A 309 -17.43 -8.61 9.62
CA SER A 309 -18.64 -7.78 9.67
C SER A 309 -19.64 -8.16 8.58
N LEU A 310 -19.14 -8.57 7.40
CA LEU A 310 -19.92 -9.10 6.28
C LEU A 310 -20.27 -10.59 6.40
N ARG A 311 -19.87 -11.27 7.48
CA ARG A 311 -20.12 -12.70 7.74
C ARG A 311 -19.64 -13.63 6.62
N LEU A 312 -18.52 -13.29 5.98
CA LEU A 312 -17.90 -14.14 4.98
C LEU A 312 -17.34 -15.43 5.60
N LYS A 313 -17.30 -16.50 4.80
CA LYS A 313 -16.74 -17.78 5.24
C LYS A 313 -15.22 -17.67 5.36
N GLU A 314 -14.61 -18.43 6.28
CA GLU A 314 -13.16 -18.40 6.50
C GLU A 314 -12.34 -18.62 5.22
N GLU A 315 -12.78 -19.55 4.36
CA GLU A 315 -12.12 -19.83 3.08
C GLU A 315 -12.16 -18.65 2.10
N GLU A 316 -13.16 -17.77 2.19
CA GLU A 316 -13.23 -16.54 1.41
C GLU A 316 -12.29 -15.49 1.99
N ILE A 317 -12.23 -15.40 3.33
CA ILE A 317 -11.31 -14.49 4.04
C ILE A 317 -9.86 -14.84 3.69
N LYS A 318 -9.46 -16.12 3.77
CA LYS A 318 -8.11 -16.59 3.39
C LYS A 318 -7.71 -16.15 1.97
N LYS A 319 -8.68 -16.06 1.05
CA LYS A 319 -8.45 -15.62 -0.34
C LYS A 319 -8.26 -14.10 -0.50
N MET A 320 -8.50 -13.31 0.55
CA MET A 320 -8.32 -11.86 0.52
C MET A 320 -6.95 -11.43 1.11
N LEU A 321 -6.31 -12.30 1.88
CA LEU A 321 -5.11 -11.95 2.64
C LEU A 321 -3.82 -12.10 1.83
N SER A 322 -2.80 -11.40 2.30
CA SER A 322 -1.43 -11.53 1.81
C SER A 322 -0.69 -12.75 2.39
N PHE A 323 -1.25 -13.40 3.41
CA PHE A 323 -0.75 -14.67 3.94
C PHE A 323 -1.17 -15.85 3.06
N GLU A 324 -0.23 -16.76 2.80
CA GLU A 324 -0.54 -18.12 2.32
C GLU A 324 -0.94 -18.99 3.52
N ILE A 325 -2.25 -19.08 3.75
CA ILE A 325 -2.88 -19.88 4.79
C ILE A 325 -3.45 -21.14 4.14
N ILE A 326 -3.11 -22.31 4.70
CA ILE A 326 -3.64 -23.62 4.30
C ILE A 326 -4.97 -23.81 5.02
#